data_AF-A0A5J4WXP7-F1
#
_entry.id   AF-A0A5J4WXP7-F1
#
_cell.length_a   1.000
_cell.length_b   1.000
_cell.length_c   1.000
_cell.angle_alpha   90.00
_cell.angle_beta   90.00
_cell.angle_gamma   90.00
#
_symmetry.space_group_name_H-M   'P 1'
#
loop_
_entity.id
_entity.type
_entity.pdbx_description
1 polymer ?
#
loop_
_entity_poly.entity_id
_entity_poly.type
_entity_poly.pdbx_seq_one_letter_code
_entity_poly.pdbx_strand_id
1 'polypeptide(L)'
;MEQSISRLDLILSELESQVCVPLRMDPDDPWFAENLVKSHTVNKAKCASCGTLYTLPFEKTCPLCKFKPGRVHPPYFKLDVEGIKRRATGNAQTESQTADQIDKKKEDKEKKGKNQETGQKDANLTKIFEQCNFRVIKITNCRKHPNADKLILADADIGGITKPLITGLIPYYQPIDLEGRIVCGIANLKPKKLVGIEGQVMLLAATDKVSGQIQILKPPADSEIGDRIFPLDSPFLINSTITPLEPPAIIPSKQFDKVVEGFKVLNGKPTFYGVPLVTRKGEITTIDISDGSEFH
;
A
#
# COMPACT_ATOMS: atom_id res chain seq x y z
N MET A 1 14.17 4.09 -57.87
CA MET A 1 14.31 3.09 -56.78
C MET A 1 15.65 3.24 -56.09
N GLU A 2 16.78 3.16 -56.81
CA GLU A 2 18.12 3.31 -56.22
C GLU A 2 18.37 4.67 -55.53
N GLN A 3 17.88 5.77 -56.10
CA GLN A 3 17.96 7.11 -55.46
C GLN A 3 17.14 7.22 -54.17
N SER A 4 16.07 6.44 -54.05
CA SER A 4 15.19 6.40 -52.88
C SER A 4 15.83 5.59 -51.74
N ILE A 5 16.51 4.49 -52.10
CA ILE A 5 17.29 3.66 -51.18
C ILE A 5 18.48 4.45 -50.65
N SER A 6 19.22 5.15 -51.53
CA SER A 6 20.36 5.99 -51.11
C SER A 6 19.94 7.14 -50.17
N ARG A 7 18.75 7.70 -50.35
CA ARG A 7 18.19 8.70 -49.42
C ARG A 7 17.82 8.11 -48.07
N LEU A 8 17.28 6.89 -48.04
CA LEU A 8 16.95 6.18 -46.80
C LEU A 8 18.22 5.78 -46.03
N ASP A 9 19.28 5.35 -46.72
CA ASP A 9 20.57 5.03 -46.10
C ASP A 9 21.25 6.27 -45.52
N LEU A 10 21.11 7.43 -46.18
CA LEU A 10 21.59 8.71 -45.65
C LEU A 10 20.80 9.15 -44.41
N ILE A 11 19.48 8.97 -44.40
CA ILE A 11 18.62 9.27 -43.24
C ILE A 11 18.89 8.29 -42.10
N LEU A 12 19.13 7.01 -42.40
CA LEU A 12 19.52 6.01 -41.40
C LEU A 12 20.90 6.31 -40.83
N SER A 13 21.87 6.70 -41.66
CA SER A 13 23.19 7.13 -41.19
C SER A 13 23.12 8.39 -40.34
N GLU A 14 22.26 9.36 -40.70
CA GLU A 14 22.01 10.58 -39.91
C GLU A 14 21.33 10.22 -38.57
N LEU A 15 20.31 9.34 -38.57
CA LEU A 15 19.63 8.86 -37.36
C LEU A 15 20.53 8.02 -36.45
N GLU A 16 21.43 7.21 -37.02
CA GLU A 16 22.44 6.45 -36.28
C GLU A 16 23.52 7.37 -35.69
N SER A 17 23.82 8.49 -36.36
CA SER A 17 24.69 9.54 -35.79
C SER A 17 24.00 10.37 -34.69
N GLN A 18 22.66 10.45 -34.71
CA GLN A 18 21.83 11.15 -33.72
C GLN A 18 21.56 10.35 -32.43
N VAL A 19 22.20 9.19 -32.23
CA VAL A 19 22.03 8.38 -31.00
C VAL A 19 22.45 9.14 -29.72
N CYS A 20 23.11 10.30 -29.82
CA CYS A 20 23.39 11.18 -28.70
C CYS A 20 22.51 12.45 -28.71
N VAL A 21 21.19 12.31 -28.58
CA VAL A 21 20.34 13.47 -28.22
C VAL A 21 20.44 13.69 -26.71
N PRO A 22 21.02 14.81 -26.23
CA PRO A 22 21.09 15.10 -24.81
C PRO A 22 19.68 15.42 -24.29
N LEU A 23 19.15 14.58 -23.41
CA LEU A 23 17.92 14.90 -22.68
C LEU A 23 18.27 15.79 -21.49
N ARG A 24 17.69 16.99 -21.44
CA ARG A 24 17.89 17.95 -20.34
C ARG A 24 17.12 17.47 -19.11
N MET A 25 17.81 17.41 -17.97
CA MET A 25 17.23 16.97 -16.70
C MET A 25 16.87 18.17 -15.81
N ASP A 26 15.94 17.94 -14.88
CA ASP A 26 15.48 18.94 -13.91
C ASP A 26 16.59 19.23 -12.87
N PRO A 27 16.99 20.51 -12.66
CA PRO A 27 18.08 20.87 -11.74
C PRO A 27 17.81 20.56 -10.26
N ASP A 28 16.53 20.43 -9.86
CA ASP A 28 16.14 20.31 -8.45
C ASP A 28 15.90 18.84 -8.00
N ASP A 29 16.27 17.85 -8.82
CA ASP A 29 16.11 16.42 -8.48
C ASP A 29 17.04 16.00 -7.31
N PRO A 30 16.49 15.51 -6.17
CA PRO A 30 17.28 15.13 -5.00
C PRO A 30 18.33 14.04 -5.26
N TRP A 31 18.13 13.19 -6.27
CA TRP A 31 19.07 12.12 -6.64
C TRP A 31 20.40 12.68 -7.20
N PHE A 32 20.40 13.90 -7.76
CA PHE A 32 21.56 14.56 -8.34
C PHE A 32 22.60 15.02 -7.31
N ALA A 33 22.15 15.39 -6.10
CA ALA A 33 23.01 15.92 -5.05
C ALA A 33 24.02 14.87 -4.53
N GLU A 34 23.68 13.58 -4.63
CA GLU A 34 24.46 12.49 -4.02
C GLU A 34 25.38 11.74 -5.00
N ASN A 35 25.14 11.78 -6.32
CA ASN A 35 25.78 10.87 -7.30
C ASN A 35 26.81 11.49 -8.28
N LEU A 36 27.26 12.71 -7.99
CA LEU A 36 28.40 13.44 -8.58
C LEU A 36 28.44 13.72 -10.10
N VAL A 37 28.00 14.95 -10.42
CA VAL A 37 28.74 16.07 -11.07
C VAL A 37 29.41 15.82 -12.45
N LYS A 38 28.75 16.30 -13.52
CA LYS A 38 29.28 17.30 -14.49
C LYS A 38 28.40 17.54 -15.74
N SER A 39 27.30 16.82 -15.95
CA SER A 39 26.41 17.09 -17.10
C SER A 39 24.93 17.07 -16.72
N HIS A 40 24.21 18.15 -17.04
CA HIS A 40 22.73 18.27 -16.90
C HIS A 40 21.98 17.56 -18.04
N THR A 41 22.65 16.60 -18.67
CA THR A 41 22.24 15.97 -19.92
C THR A 41 22.47 14.48 -19.84
N VAL A 42 21.45 13.71 -20.22
CA VAL A 42 21.51 12.24 -20.31
C VAL A 42 21.82 11.86 -21.74
N ASN A 43 22.82 11.00 -21.93
CA ASN A 43 23.21 10.51 -23.25
C ASN A 43 22.81 9.04 -23.39
N LYS A 44 22.26 8.67 -24.55
CA LYS A 44 22.09 7.26 -24.94
C LYS A 44 23.40 6.78 -25.58
N ALA A 45 23.90 5.64 -25.12
CA ALA A 45 25.08 4.96 -25.64
C ALA A 45 24.71 3.54 -26.05
N LYS A 46 25.37 2.99 -27.07
CA LYS A 46 25.12 1.62 -27.57
C LYS A 46 26.23 0.68 -27.07
N CYS A 47 25.91 -0.46 -26.44
CA CYS A 47 26.93 -1.44 -25.99
C CYS A 47 27.63 -2.01 -27.23
N ALA A 48 28.96 -1.90 -27.32
CA ALA A 48 29.71 -2.44 -28.45
C ALA A 48 29.61 -3.96 -28.58
N SER A 49 29.33 -4.69 -27.48
CA SER A 49 29.26 -6.15 -27.48
C SER A 49 27.86 -6.73 -27.73
N CYS A 50 26.77 -6.06 -27.33
CA CYS A 50 25.40 -6.58 -27.54
C CYS A 50 24.47 -5.64 -28.32
N GLY A 51 24.93 -4.46 -28.70
CA GLY A 51 24.15 -3.47 -29.46
C GLY A 51 23.03 -2.78 -28.69
N THR A 52 22.83 -3.10 -27.40
CA THR A 52 21.78 -2.52 -26.56
C THR A 52 22.07 -1.06 -26.23
N LEU A 53 21.03 -0.22 -26.34
CA LEU A 53 21.08 1.18 -25.93
C LEU A 53 20.89 1.31 -24.42
N TYR A 54 21.76 2.08 -23.75
CA TYR A 54 21.73 2.36 -22.31
C TYR A 54 22.00 3.85 -22.05
N THR A 55 21.66 4.35 -20.86
CA THR A 55 21.69 5.78 -20.54
C THR A 55 22.78 6.14 -19.53
N LEU A 56 23.68 7.04 -19.93
CA LEU A 56 24.66 7.66 -19.02
C LEU A 56 24.08 8.96 -18.45
N PRO A 57 24.24 9.24 -17.14
CA PRO A 57 25.13 8.58 -16.18
C PRO A 57 24.50 7.42 -15.37
N PHE A 58 23.19 7.16 -15.52
CA PHE A 58 22.46 6.17 -14.71
C PHE A 58 23.06 4.77 -14.75
N GLU A 59 23.53 4.34 -15.93
CA GLU A 59 24.09 3.01 -16.15
C GLU A 59 25.56 3.10 -16.57
N LYS A 60 26.50 2.97 -15.61
CA LYS A 60 27.96 3.02 -15.88
C LYS A 60 28.47 1.90 -16.81
N THR A 61 27.73 0.79 -16.92
CA THR A 61 28.06 -0.38 -17.75
C THR A 61 26.79 -0.98 -18.32
N CYS A 62 26.82 -1.52 -19.54
CA CYS A 62 25.63 -2.11 -20.16
C CYS A 62 25.03 -3.24 -19.28
N PRO A 63 23.73 -3.15 -18.93
CA PRO A 63 23.09 -4.11 -18.03
C PRO A 63 22.92 -5.49 -18.68
N LEU A 64 22.79 -5.57 -20.00
CA LEU A 64 22.61 -6.83 -20.73
C LEU A 64 23.92 -7.56 -21.04
N CYS A 65 25.03 -6.83 -21.13
CA CYS A 65 26.36 -7.41 -21.37
C CYS A 65 26.84 -8.26 -20.13
N LYS A 66 26.24 -8.08 -18.94
CA LYS A 66 26.44 -8.93 -17.74
C LYS A 66 25.57 -10.20 -17.73
N PHE A 67 24.59 -10.31 -18.62
CA PHE A 67 23.70 -11.46 -18.73
C PHE A 67 24.33 -12.51 -19.66
N LYS A 68 24.81 -13.63 -19.11
CA LYS A 68 25.31 -14.76 -19.92
C LYS A 68 24.13 -15.45 -20.63
N PRO A 69 24.13 -15.59 -21.97
CA PRO A 69 23.08 -16.29 -22.70
C PRO A 69 23.17 -17.79 -22.38
N GLY A 70 22.24 -18.30 -21.58
CA GLY A 70 22.21 -19.70 -21.15
C GLY A 70 21.55 -19.97 -19.80
N ARG A 71 21.37 -18.94 -18.95
CA ARG A 71 20.38 -19.01 -17.85
C ARG A 71 19.12 -18.27 -18.25
N VAL A 72 18.07 -19.02 -18.51
CA VAL A 72 16.73 -18.46 -18.65
C VAL A 72 16.28 -18.05 -17.25
N HIS A 73 16.32 -16.75 -16.97
CA HIS A 73 15.44 -16.14 -15.97
C HIS A 73 14.22 -15.58 -16.72
N PRO A 74 13.02 -15.65 -16.12
CA PRO A 74 11.77 -15.60 -16.85
C PRO A 74 11.59 -14.21 -17.49
N PRO A 75 11.24 -14.12 -18.79
CA PRO A 75 10.66 -12.90 -19.29
C PRO A 75 9.30 -12.75 -18.60
N TYR A 76 8.93 -11.53 -18.24
CA TYR A 76 7.56 -11.10 -17.92
C TYR A 76 6.53 -12.25 -17.87
N PHE A 77 6.09 -12.58 -16.64
CA PHE A 77 5.02 -13.53 -16.35
C PHE A 77 3.97 -13.52 -17.46
N LYS A 78 3.96 -14.52 -18.36
CA LYS A 78 2.85 -14.69 -19.30
C LYS A 78 1.64 -14.98 -18.41
N LEU A 79 0.70 -14.05 -18.35
CA LEU A 79 -0.58 -14.28 -17.71
C LEU A 79 -1.21 -15.51 -18.37
N ASP A 80 -1.36 -16.58 -17.59
CA ASP A 80 -2.03 -17.80 -18.02
C ASP A 80 -3.54 -17.54 -18.10
N VAL A 81 -3.95 -16.99 -19.24
CA VAL A 81 -5.34 -16.61 -19.53
C VAL A 81 -6.27 -17.83 -19.49
N GLU A 82 -5.75 -19.03 -19.78
CA GLU A 82 -6.50 -20.29 -19.69
C GLU A 82 -6.59 -20.83 -18.26
N GLY A 83 -5.56 -20.64 -17.43
CA GLY A 83 -5.58 -20.95 -16.00
C GLY A 83 -6.46 -20.01 -15.17
N ILE A 84 -6.68 -18.78 -15.64
CA ILE A 84 -7.66 -17.83 -15.08
C ILE A 84 -9.08 -18.25 -15.46
N LYS A 85 -9.32 -18.67 -16.72
CA LYS A 85 -10.63 -19.22 -17.14
C LYS A 85 -10.98 -20.52 -16.42
N ARG A 86 -10.03 -21.42 -16.21
CA ARG A 86 -10.22 -22.68 -15.45
C ARG A 86 -10.56 -22.43 -13.97
N ARG A 87 -10.07 -21.35 -13.37
CA ARG A 87 -10.43 -20.94 -11.99
C ARG A 87 -11.78 -20.24 -11.90
N ALA A 88 -12.23 -19.58 -12.97
CA ALA A 88 -13.57 -19.00 -13.06
C ALA A 88 -14.67 -20.06 -13.28
N THR A 89 -14.35 -21.21 -13.86
CA THR A 89 -15.30 -22.30 -14.15
C THR A 89 -15.17 -23.52 -13.23
N GLY A 90 -14.26 -23.50 -12.25
CA GLY A 90 -13.88 -24.65 -11.43
C GLY A 90 -14.11 -24.48 -9.94
N ASN A 91 -15.29 -24.03 -9.53
CA ASN A 91 -15.85 -24.36 -8.20
C ASN A 91 -17.38 -24.25 -8.23
N ALA A 92 -17.98 -25.04 -9.10
CA ALA A 92 -19.36 -25.47 -9.01
C ALA A 92 -19.36 -26.98 -9.23
N GLN A 93 -19.12 -27.74 -8.17
CA GLN A 93 -19.45 -29.17 -8.06
C GLN A 93 -19.26 -29.66 -6.61
N THR A 94 -20.13 -29.16 -5.73
CA THR A 94 -20.80 -30.02 -4.75
C THR A 94 -22.27 -29.68 -4.80
N GLU A 95 -22.93 -30.16 -5.84
CA GLU A 95 -24.38 -30.26 -5.90
C GLU A 95 -24.73 -31.71 -6.22
N SER A 96 -25.44 -32.35 -5.30
CA SER A 96 -26.50 -33.25 -5.71
C SER A 96 -27.65 -33.10 -4.71
N GLN A 97 -28.84 -32.84 -5.28
CA GLN A 97 -30.17 -32.82 -4.66
C GLN A 97 -30.49 -31.48 -3.99
N THR A 98 -31.37 -30.62 -4.51
CA THR A 98 -32.60 -30.84 -5.28
C THR A 98 -32.91 -29.66 -6.19
N ALA A 99 -33.25 -29.96 -7.44
CA ALA A 99 -33.93 -29.05 -8.37
C ALA A 99 -35.39 -28.83 -7.93
N ASP A 100 -35.89 -27.60 -8.03
CA ASP A 100 -37.01 -27.28 -8.93
C ASP A 100 -37.42 -25.80 -8.81
N GLN A 101 -37.27 -25.09 -9.95
CA GLN A 101 -38.17 -24.05 -10.47
C GLN A 101 -38.42 -22.81 -9.58
N ILE A 102 -38.12 -21.58 -10.01
CA ILE A 102 -38.89 -20.88 -11.03
C ILE A 102 -38.03 -19.82 -11.75
N ASP A 103 -38.21 -19.85 -13.06
CA ASP A 103 -37.67 -19.06 -14.14
C ASP A 103 -38.28 -17.65 -14.24
N LYS A 104 -37.49 -16.74 -14.83
CA LYS A 104 -37.88 -15.69 -15.80
C LYS A 104 -38.67 -14.44 -15.35
N LYS A 105 -37.94 -13.32 -15.33
CA LYS A 105 -38.02 -12.25 -16.36
C LYS A 105 -36.83 -11.27 -16.16
N LYS A 106 -35.72 -11.41 -16.91
CA LYS A 106 -35.39 -10.65 -18.15
C LYS A 106 -35.95 -9.23 -18.13
N GLU A 107 -35.08 -8.27 -17.82
CA GLU A 107 -34.39 -7.40 -18.80
C GLU A 107 -35.38 -6.51 -19.56
N ASP A 108 -35.53 -5.28 -19.08
CA ASP A 108 -35.16 -4.08 -19.84
C ASP A 108 -35.57 -2.82 -19.07
N LYS A 109 -34.58 -1.99 -18.71
CA LYS A 109 -34.62 -0.53 -18.92
C LYS A 109 -33.33 0.13 -18.43
N GLU A 110 -32.51 0.50 -19.41
CA GLU A 110 -31.52 1.54 -19.32
C GLU A 110 -32.04 2.82 -18.62
N LYS A 111 -31.14 3.41 -17.83
CA LYS A 111 -30.97 4.86 -17.56
C LYS A 111 -32.17 5.62 -16.97
N LYS A 112 -32.13 5.82 -15.65
CA LYS A 112 -32.16 7.16 -15.01
C LYS A 112 -31.84 7.04 -13.52
N GLY A 113 -30.96 7.93 -13.06
CA GLY A 113 -30.29 7.84 -11.76
C GLY A 113 -31.16 8.06 -10.52
N LYS A 114 -30.51 7.77 -9.38
CA LYS A 114 -30.71 8.18 -7.98
C LYS A 114 -29.76 7.26 -7.19
N ASN A 115 -28.53 7.64 -6.86
CA ASN A 115 -28.15 8.63 -5.85
C ASN A 115 -29.16 8.73 -4.70
N GLN A 116 -29.30 7.67 -3.88
CA GLN A 116 -29.99 7.74 -2.58
C GLN A 116 -29.82 6.54 -1.62
N GLU A 117 -28.92 5.56 -1.86
CA GLU A 117 -28.73 4.41 -0.94
C GLU A 117 -27.42 4.40 -0.13
N THR A 118 -26.48 5.30 -0.39
CA THR A 118 -25.17 5.35 0.29
C THR A 118 -25.25 5.96 1.69
N GLY A 119 -25.96 7.08 1.87
CA GLY A 119 -25.92 7.86 3.11
C GLY A 119 -26.37 7.13 4.39
N GLN A 120 -27.22 6.10 4.30
CA GLN A 120 -27.71 5.36 5.47
C GLN A 120 -26.76 4.22 5.90
N LYS A 121 -26.02 3.62 4.95
CA LYS A 121 -24.95 2.68 5.26
C LYS A 121 -23.74 3.40 5.84
N ASP A 122 -23.37 4.53 5.23
CA ASP A 122 -22.22 5.32 5.64
C ASP A 122 -22.36 5.84 7.09
N ALA A 123 -23.54 6.33 7.47
CA ALA A 123 -23.82 6.79 8.84
C ALA A 123 -23.71 5.67 9.91
N ASN A 124 -24.06 4.42 9.57
CA ASN A 124 -23.92 3.29 10.49
C ASN A 124 -22.44 2.90 10.64
N LEU A 125 -21.71 2.87 9.53
CA LEU A 125 -20.28 2.54 9.50
C LEU A 125 -19.42 3.59 10.22
N THR A 126 -19.76 4.87 10.13
CA THR A 126 -19.11 5.93 10.91
C THR A 126 -19.29 5.71 12.42
N LYS A 127 -20.49 5.33 12.87
CA LYS A 127 -20.71 4.97 14.30
C LYS A 127 -19.88 3.76 14.72
N ILE A 128 -19.72 2.78 13.83
CA ILE A 128 -18.89 1.61 14.07
C ILE A 128 -17.40 2.01 14.17
N PHE A 129 -16.93 2.91 13.32
CA PHE A 129 -15.58 3.49 13.39
C PHE A 129 -15.39 4.21 14.73
N GLU A 130 -16.35 5.01 15.18
CA GLU A 130 -16.27 5.74 16.46
C GLU A 130 -16.18 4.82 17.67
N GLN A 131 -16.70 3.60 17.59
CA GLN A 131 -16.54 2.58 18.62
C GLN A 131 -15.14 1.92 18.58
N CYS A 132 -14.45 1.98 17.43
CA CYS A 132 -13.06 1.56 17.32
C CYS A 132 -12.15 2.64 17.94
N ASN A 133 -11.31 2.24 18.88
CA ASN A 133 -10.39 3.16 19.55
C ASN A 133 -9.05 3.18 18.81
N PHE A 134 -9.04 3.92 17.70
CA PHE A 134 -7.83 4.22 16.93
C PHE A 134 -7.02 5.31 17.63
N ARG A 135 -5.75 5.02 17.87
CA ARG A 135 -4.83 5.83 18.68
C ARG A 135 -3.47 5.97 18.01
N VAL A 136 -2.82 7.09 18.26
CA VAL A 136 -1.37 7.23 18.12
C VAL A 136 -0.70 6.46 19.24
N ILE A 137 0.25 5.59 18.91
CA ILE A 137 0.97 4.74 19.86
C ILE A 137 2.47 4.84 19.63
N LYS A 138 3.25 4.64 20.69
CA LYS A 138 4.70 4.49 20.61
C LYS A 138 5.08 3.04 20.86
N ILE A 139 5.88 2.46 19.96
CA ILE A 139 6.37 1.09 20.10
C ILE A 139 7.65 1.08 20.95
N THR A 140 7.74 0.11 21.87
CA THR A 140 8.89 -0.13 22.76
C THR A 140 9.11 -1.65 22.91
N ASN A 141 10.29 -2.07 23.39
CA ASN A 141 10.61 -3.46 23.71
C ASN A 141 10.39 -4.47 22.56
N CYS A 142 10.74 -4.08 21.33
CA CYS A 142 10.63 -4.90 20.13
C CYS A 142 11.60 -6.09 20.17
N ARG A 143 11.05 -7.29 20.01
CA ARG A 143 11.82 -8.54 19.93
C ARG A 143 11.18 -9.51 18.96
N LYS A 144 11.99 -10.35 18.33
CA LYS A 144 11.48 -11.45 17.50
C LYS A 144 10.78 -12.48 18.40
N HIS A 145 9.67 -13.04 17.92
CA HIS A 145 8.97 -14.09 18.65
C HIS A 145 9.83 -15.37 18.70
N PRO A 146 10.00 -16.02 19.87
CA PRO A 146 10.91 -17.16 20.03
C PRO A 146 10.49 -18.38 19.18
N ASN A 147 9.18 -18.60 19.04
CA ASN A 147 8.62 -19.75 18.35
C ASN A 147 7.98 -19.42 16.98
N ALA A 148 8.14 -18.19 16.47
CA ALA A 148 7.47 -17.77 15.24
C ALA A 148 8.33 -16.81 14.41
N ASP A 149 8.74 -17.25 13.22
CA ASP A 149 9.70 -16.51 12.40
C ASP A 149 9.16 -15.23 11.76
N LYS A 150 7.84 -15.07 11.71
CA LYS A 150 7.18 -13.93 11.06
C LYS A 150 6.65 -12.89 12.05
N LEU A 151 6.68 -13.17 13.35
CA LEU A 151 6.05 -12.33 14.37
C LEU A 151 7.09 -11.53 15.18
N ILE A 152 6.80 -10.25 15.37
CA ILE A 152 7.47 -9.36 16.31
C ILE A 152 6.55 -9.18 17.52
N LEU A 153 7.15 -9.30 18.70
CA LEU A 153 6.56 -8.93 19.97
C LEU A 153 7.07 -7.54 20.34
N ALA A 154 6.18 -6.65 20.72
CA ALA A 154 6.54 -5.33 21.21
C ALA A 154 5.53 -4.88 22.27
N ASP A 155 5.82 -3.78 22.92
CA ASP A 155 4.95 -3.10 23.86
C ASP A 155 4.52 -1.76 23.24
N ALA A 156 3.22 -1.48 23.22
CA ALA A 156 2.66 -0.25 22.70
C ALA A 156 2.23 0.67 23.85
N ASP A 157 2.82 1.86 23.94
CA ASP A 157 2.37 2.95 24.80
C ASP A 157 1.25 3.73 24.11
N ILE A 158 0.11 3.87 24.79
CA ILE A 158 -1.13 4.47 24.30
C ILE A 158 -1.47 5.74 25.10
N GLY A 159 -0.44 6.42 25.62
CA GLY A 159 -0.57 7.66 26.39
C GLY A 159 -0.61 7.38 27.90
N GLY A 160 0.41 6.67 28.40
CA GLY A 160 0.56 6.33 29.82
C GLY A 160 0.08 4.92 30.19
N ILE A 161 -0.45 4.17 29.22
CA ILE A 161 -0.80 2.75 29.39
C ILE A 161 -0.04 1.94 28.35
N THR A 162 0.77 1.01 28.83
CA THR A 162 1.51 0.07 27.97
C THR A 162 0.72 -1.22 27.81
N LYS A 163 0.54 -1.69 26.57
CA LYS A 163 -0.13 -2.94 26.24
C LYS A 163 0.71 -3.81 25.30
N PRO A 164 0.61 -5.14 25.38
CA PRO A 164 1.35 -6.02 24.48
C PRO A 164 0.83 -5.91 23.04
N LEU A 165 1.75 -5.80 22.11
CA LEU A 165 1.56 -5.70 20.67
C LEU A 165 2.23 -6.91 20.00
N ILE A 166 1.52 -7.55 19.08
CA ILE A 166 2.08 -8.61 18.25
C ILE A 166 1.80 -8.24 16.80
N THR A 167 2.86 -8.24 15.97
CA THR A 167 2.73 -7.87 14.55
C THR A 167 3.48 -8.84 13.64
N GLY A 168 2.92 -9.10 12.46
CA GLY A 168 3.44 -10.04 11.46
C GLY A 168 4.42 -9.43 10.44
N LEU A 169 5.14 -8.38 10.84
CA LEU A 169 5.86 -7.49 9.92
C LEU A 169 7.33 -7.84 9.68
N ILE A 170 7.85 -8.97 10.19
CA ILE A 170 9.26 -9.37 9.99
C ILE A 170 9.74 -9.33 8.54
N PRO A 171 8.95 -9.75 7.53
CA PRO A 171 9.41 -9.69 6.14
C PRO A 171 9.71 -8.27 5.63
N TYR A 172 9.18 -7.24 6.31
CA TYR A 172 9.24 -5.84 5.88
C TYR A 172 9.99 -4.93 6.87
N TYR A 173 9.99 -5.26 8.16
CA TYR A 173 10.58 -4.46 9.22
C TYR A 173 11.33 -5.35 10.22
N GLN A 174 12.52 -4.92 10.62
CA GLN A 174 13.24 -5.52 11.74
C GLN A 174 12.74 -4.94 13.07
N PRO A 175 12.92 -5.64 14.20
CA PRO A 175 12.56 -5.10 15.52
C PRO A 175 13.19 -3.73 15.81
N ILE A 176 14.45 -3.53 15.40
CA ILE A 176 15.18 -2.26 15.55
C ILE A 176 14.54 -1.12 14.75
N ASP A 177 13.90 -1.43 13.63
CA ASP A 177 13.21 -0.43 12.84
C ASP A 177 11.97 0.07 13.57
N LEU A 178 11.28 -0.78 14.33
CA LEU A 178 10.05 -0.43 15.02
C LEU A 178 10.28 0.21 16.39
N GLU A 179 11.42 -0.07 17.02
CA GLU A 179 11.73 0.44 18.35
C GLU A 179 11.69 1.97 18.40
N GLY A 180 10.89 2.52 19.32
CA GLY A 180 10.75 3.96 19.51
C GLY A 180 9.91 4.69 18.45
N ARG A 181 9.40 3.99 17.42
CA ARG A 181 8.55 4.63 16.41
C ARG A 181 7.19 5.01 16.96
N ILE A 182 6.71 6.18 16.51
CA ILE A 182 5.35 6.66 16.75
C ILE A 182 4.51 6.33 15.51
N VAL A 183 3.42 5.60 15.72
CA VAL A 183 2.62 4.97 14.65
C VAL A 183 1.14 4.95 15.03
N CYS A 184 0.28 4.52 14.11
CA CYS A 184 -1.15 4.37 14.36
C CYS A 184 -1.52 2.92 14.70
N GLY A 185 -2.43 2.73 15.67
CA GLY A 185 -2.92 1.41 16.05
C GLY A 185 -4.32 1.44 16.64
N ILE A 186 -4.89 0.26 16.88
CA ILE A 186 -6.18 0.08 17.53
C ILE A 186 -6.00 -0.64 18.87
N ALA A 187 -6.61 -0.08 19.92
CA ALA A 187 -6.28 -0.40 21.32
C ALA A 187 -7.42 -1.09 22.12
N ASN A 188 -8.57 -1.35 21.49
CA ASN A 188 -9.77 -1.91 22.12
C ASN A 188 -10.33 -3.14 21.39
N LEU A 189 -9.53 -3.81 20.57
CA LEU A 189 -9.92 -5.10 20.02
C LEU A 189 -9.91 -6.18 21.12
N LYS A 190 -10.75 -7.19 20.95
CA LYS A 190 -10.66 -8.41 21.77
C LYS A 190 -9.24 -8.99 21.64
N PRO A 191 -8.53 -9.23 22.76
CA PRO A 191 -7.19 -9.76 22.71
C PRO A 191 -7.12 -11.08 21.93
N LYS A 192 -6.09 -11.23 21.11
CA LYS A 192 -5.88 -12.40 20.26
C LYS A 192 -4.58 -13.08 20.63
N LYS A 193 -4.65 -14.39 20.89
CA LYS A 193 -3.47 -15.22 21.12
C LYS A 193 -2.86 -15.65 19.79
N LEU A 194 -1.59 -15.33 19.57
CA LEU A 194 -0.79 -15.76 18.43
C LEU A 194 0.41 -16.55 18.97
N VAL A 195 0.46 -17.84 18.65
CA VAL A 195 1.55 -18.75 19.06
C VAL A 195 1.85 -18.71 20.57
N GLY A 196 0.78 -18.65 21.39
CA GLY A 196 0.85 -18.70 22.85
C GLY A 196 0.98 -17.34 23.56
N ILE A 197 1.23 -16.25 22.83
CA ILE A 197 1.33 -14.90 23.40
C ILE A 197 0.10 -14.07 23.00
N GLU A 198 -0.40 -13.26 23.92
CA GLU A 198 -1.61 -12.46 23.73
C GLU A 198 -1.27 -11.04 23.28
N GLY A 199 -1.78 -10.64 22.11
CA GLY A 199 -1.72 -9.27 21.62
C GLY A 199 -3.01 -8.52 21.94
N GLN A 200 -2.88 -7.32 22.49
CA GLN A 200 -4.00 -6.44 22.86
C GLN A 200 -4.11 -5.19 21.99
N VAL A 201 -3.04 -4.90 21.23
CA VAL A 201 -2.98 -3.80 20.27
C VAL A 201 -2.69 -4.38 18.90
N MET A 202 -3.27 -3.76 17.87
CA MET A 202 -2.97 -4.07 16.48
C MET A 202 -2.47 -2.80 15.79
N LEU A 203 -1.37 -2.92 15.04
CA LEU A 203 -0.84 -1.83 14.22
C LEU A 203 -1.69 -1.65 12.97
N LEU A 204 -1.83 -0.41 12.52
CA LEU A 204 -2.41 -0.12 11.22
C LEU A 204 -1.31 -0.04 10.16
N ALA A 205 -1.42 -0.88 9.14
CA ALA A 205 -0.55 -0.83 7.99
C ALA A 205 -1.38 -0.89 6.70
N ALA A 206 -0.88 -0.23 5.66
CA ALA A 206 -1.42 -0.31 4.32
C ALA A 206 -0.55 -1.26 3.48
N THR A 207 -1.18 -2.09 2.67
CA THR A 207 -0.54 -3.01 1.73
C THR A 207 -0.86 -2.58 0.30
N ASP A 208 0.19 -2.37 -0.49
CA ASP A 208 0.06 -2.12 -1.91
C ASP A 208 -0.27 -3.42 -2.65
N LYS A 209 -1.36 -3.40 -3.42
CA LYS A 209 -1.79 -4.54 -4.25
C LYS A 209 -0.86 -4.81 -5.42
N VAL A 210 -0.17 -3.80 -5.91
CA VAL A 210 0.69 -3.87 -7.09
C VAL A 210 2.08 -4.35 -6.71
N SER A 211 2.73 -3.65 -5.77
CA SER A 211 4.11 -4.00 -5.35
C SER A 211 4.17 -5.06 -4.24
N GLY A 212 3.09 -5.25 -3.49
CA GLY A 212 3.08 -6.09 -2.29
C GLY A 212 3.81 -5.46 -1.09
N GLN A 213 4.24 -4.20 -1.18
CA GLN A 213 4.89 -3.50 -0.07
C GLN A 213 3.90 -3.17 1.05
N ILE A 214 4.39 -3.20 2.30
CA ILE A 214 3.61 -2.85 3.49
C ILE A 214 4.19 -1.60 4.14
N GLN A 215 3.34 -0.59 4.29
CA GLN A 215 3.69 0.67 4.93
C GLN A 215 2.87 0.88 6.21
N ILE A 216 3.57 1.10 7.33
CA ILE A 216 2.92 1.47 8.59
C ILE A 216 2.48 2.93 8.51
N LEU A 217 1.27 3.20 9.01
CA LEU A 217 0.70 4.54 9.05
C LEU A 217 1.49 5.44 10.01
N LYS A 218 1.87 6.62 9.52
CA LYS A 218 2.62 7.62 10.26
C LYS A 218 1.71 8.77 10.68
N PRO A 219 1.54 9.04 11.98
CA PRO A 219 0.85 10.23 12.45
C PRO A 219 1.67 11.49 12.15
N PRO A 220 1.06 12.69 12.21
CA PRO A 220 1.80 13.95 12.05
C PRO A 220 2.84 14.12 13.16
N ALA A 221 3.92 14.85 12.88
CA ALA A 221 5.05 15.01 13.80
C ALA A 221 4.67 15.62 15.16
N ASP A 222 3.65 16.49 15.16
CA ASP A 222 3.16 17.19 16.36
C ASP A 222 2.14 16.39 17.19
N SER A 223 1.85 15.14 16.79
CA SER A 223 0.89 14.30 17.52
C SER A 223 1.47 13.74 18.81
N GLU A 224 0.62 13.70 19.84
CA GLU A 224 0.97 13.17 21.15
C GLU A 224 0.61 11.68 21.25
N ILE A 225 1.36 10.93 22.06
CA ILE A 225 1.09 9.51 22.29
C ILE A 225 -0.27 9.38 22.99
N GLY A 226 -1.15 8.57 22.42
CA GLY A 226 -2.52 8.41 22.89
C GLY A 226 -3.55 9.31 22.19
N ASP A 227 -3.12 10.19 21.27
CA ASP A 227 -4.02 10.97 20.42
C ASP A 227 -5.02 10.07 19.69
N ARG A 228 -6.28 10.52 19.61
CA ARG A 228 -7.32 9.78 18.89
C ARG A 228 -7.27 10.09 17.39
N ILE A 229 -7.51 9.06 16.59
CA ILE A 229 -7.58 9.14 15.13
C ILE A 229 -9.04 9.08 14.70
N PHE A 230 -9.45 9.96 13.78
CA PHE A 230 -10.81 10.04 13.27
C PHE A 230 -10.81 10.54 11.82
N PRO A 231 -11.88 10.27 11.04
CA PRO A 231 -12.09 10.92 9.75
C PRO A 231 -12.26 12.43 9.94
N LEU A 232 -11.77 13.23 9.00
CA LEU A 232 -11.82 14.71 9.02
C LEU A 232 -13.25 15.27 9.21
N ASP A 233 -14.27 14.60 8.71
CA ASP A 233 -15.66 15.05 8.81
C ASP A 233 -16.38 14.51 10.06
N SER A 234 -15.64 13.87 10.98
CA SER A 234 -16.24 13.26 12.17
C SER A 234 -16.74 14.33 13.16
N PRO A 235 -17.98 14.19 13.69
CA PRO A 235 -18.51 15.11 14.71
C PRO A 235 -17.67 15.11 16.01
N PHE A 236 -16.78 14.14 16.20
CA PHE A 236 -15.84 14.08 17.32
C PHE A 236 -14.80 15.20 17.32
N LEU A 237 -14.49 15.82 16.17
CA LEU A 237 -13.62 16.99 16.10
C LEU A 237 -14.18 18.22 16.83
N ILE A 238 -15.50 18.26 16.98
CA ILE A 238 -16.23 19.45 17.43
C ILE A 238 -16.33 19.50 18.97
N ASN A 239 -16.23 18.34 19.64
CA ASN A 239 -16.42 18.22 21.09
C ASN A 239 -15.13 17.79 21.82
N SER A 240 -14.14 18.68 21.77
CA SER A 240 -12.71 18.58 22.17
C SER A 240 -12.33 17.95 23.53
N THR A 241 -13.20 17.25 24.26
CA THR A 241 -12.97 16.88 25.66
C THR A 241 -12.89 15.37 25.96
N ILE A 242 -12.99 14.49 24.96
CA ILE A 242 -13.06 13.05 25.24
C ILE A 242 -11.67 12.41 25.17
N THR A 243 -10.87 12.63 26.20
CA THR A 243 -10.07 11.53 26.74
C THR A 243 -11.08 10.63 27.44
N PRO A 244 -11.35 9.40 26.98
CA PRO A 244 -12.28 8.53 27.68
C PRO A 244 -11.77 8.32 29.11
N LEU A 245 -12.49 8.87 30.09
CA LEU A 245 -12.23 8.66 31.52
C LEU A 245 -12.48 7.19 31.91
N GLU A 246 -13.24 6.48 31.08
CA GLU A 246 -13.50 5.05 31.16
C GLU A 246 -12.73 4.30 30.07
N PRO A 247 -12.21 3.09 30.36
CA PRO A 247 -11.57 2.28 29.34
C PRO A 247 -12.56 2.00 28.19
N PRO A 248 -12.10 2.11 26.94
CA PRO A 248 -12.95 1.88 25.77
C PRO A 248 -13.57 0.48 25.82
N ALA A 249 -14.85 0.36 25.44
CA ALA A 249 -15.49 -0.94 25.30
C ALA A 249 -14.69 -1.84 24.34
N ILE A 250 -14.52 -3.10 24.74
CA ILE A 250 -13.85 -4.11 23.90
C ILE A 250 -14.76 -4.45 22.73
N ILE A 251 -14.25 -4.32 21.51
CA ILE A 251 -15.00 -4.64 20.29
C ILE A 251 -14.58 -5.99 19.70
N PRO A 252 -15.50 -6.73 19.08
CA PRO A 252 -15.18 -7.98 18.37
C PRO A 252 -14.48 -7.70 17.03
N SER A 253 -13.61 -8.62 16.59
CA SER A 253 -12.88 -8.47 15.32
C SER A 253 -13.79 -8.29 14.10
N LYS A 254 -14.96 -8.96 14.08
CA LYS A 254 -15.98 -8.80 13.02
C LYS A 254 -16.46 -7.36 12.83
N GLN A 255 -16.41 -6.55 13.89
CA GLN A 255 -16.80 -5.15 13.80
C GLN A 255 -15.70 -4.34 13.13
N PHE A 256 -14.45 -4.62 13.48
CA PHE A 256 -13.28 -4.01 12.84
C PHE A 256 -13.18 -4.38 11.36
N ASP A 257 -13.47 -5.63 10.98
CA ASP A 257 -13.46 -6.07 9.57
C ASP A 257 -14.36 -5.21 8.68
N LYS A 258 -15.52 -4.77 9.19
CA LYS A 258 -16.41 -3.84 8.48
C LYS A 258 -15.82 -2.45 8.30
N VAL A 259 -15.01 -1.99 9.26
CA VAL A 259 -14.31 -0.71 9.15
C VAL A 259 -13.16 -0.82 8.15
N VAL A 260 -12.44 -1.95 8.13
CA VAL A 260 -11.37 -2.26 7.17
C VAL A 260 -11.83 -2.08 5.72
N GLU A 261 -13.03 -2.54 5.38
CA GLU A 261 -13.62 -2.38 4.03
C GLU A 261 -13.73 -0.91 3.58
N GLY A 262 -13.86 0.02 4.53
CA GLY A 262 -13.94 1.46 4.27
C GLY A 262 -12.58 2.13 4.10
N PHE A 263 -11.48 1.52 4.55
CA PHE A 263 -10.17 2.15 4.48
C PHE A 263 -9.54 2.00 3.10
N LYS A 264 -9.06 3.11 2.55
CA LYS A 264 -8.34 3.17 1.27
C LYS A 264 -7.27 4.26 1.31
N VAL A 265 -6.15 4.03 0.63
CA VAL A 265 -5.18 5.10 0.39
C VAL A 265 -5.59 5.87 -0.87
N LEU A 266 -5.68 7.20 -0.77
CA LEU A 266 -5.94 8.11 -1.88
C LEU A 266 -4.95 9.30 -1.81
N ASN A 267 -4.26 9.58 -2.90
CA ASN A 267 -3.18 10.58 -2.98
C ASN A 267 -2.13 10.41 -1.86
N GLY A 268 -1.75 9.17 -1.54
CA GLY A 268 -0.81 8.88 -0.45
C GLY A 268 -1.34 9.15 0.96
N LYS A 269 -2.64 9.42 1.11
CA LYS A 269 -3.30 9.65 2.41
C LYS A 269 -4.24 8.50 2.75
N PRO A 270 -4.21 7.97 3.97
CA PRO A 270 -5.20 7.01 4.44
C PRO A 270 -6.55 7.70 4.61
N THR A 271 -7.58 7.14 3.98
CA THR A 271 -8.96 7.63 3.99
C THR A 271 -9.90 6.55 4.47
N PHE A 272 -11.03 6.95 5.06
CA PHE A 272 -12.16 6.10 5.38
C PHE A 272 -13.37 6.57 4.58
N TYR A 273 -13.85 5.74 3.64
CA TYR A 273 -14.87 6.10 2.64
C TYR A 273 -14.55 7.42 1.89
N GLY A 274 -13.28 7.65 1.58
CA GLY A 274 -12.80 8.84 0.87
C GLY A 274 -12.53 10.06 1.76
N VAL A 275 -12.86 10.01 3.05
CA VAL A 275 -12.56 11.06 4.02
C VAL A 275 -11.18 10.82 4.64
N PRO A 276 -10.24 11.78 4.58
CA PRO A 276 -8.91 11.62 5.18
C PRO A 276 -8.95 11.34 6.68
N LEU A 277 -8.05 10.47 7.15
CA LEU A 277 -7.84 10.25 8.58
C LEU A 277 -6.90 11.31 9.14
N VAL A 278 -7.30 11.87 10.26
CA VAL A 278 -6.57 12.95 10.92
C VAL A 278 -6.48 12.69 12.42
N THR A 279 -5.50 13.33 13.03
CA THR A 279 -5.46 13.59 14.47
C THR A 279 -5.89 15.04 14.69
N ARG A 280 -5.95 15.49 15.94
CA ARG A 280 -6.20 16.91 16.25
C ARG A 280 -5.12 17.85 15.71
N LYS A 281 -3.93 17.32 15.41
CA LYS A 281 -2.74 18.09 15.06
C LYS A 281 -2.48 18.11 13.55
N GLY A 282 -3.04 17.17 12.80
CA GLY A 282 -2.86 17.11 11.36
C GLY A 282 -3.29 15.79 10.75
N GLU A 283 -3.02 15.64 9.47
CA GLU A 283 -3.38 14.45 8.70
C GLU A 283 -2.37 13.32 8.90
N ILE A 284 -2.87 12.09 8.84
CA ILE A 284 -2.03 10.88 8.86
C ILE A 284 -1.48 10.68 7.45
N THR A 285 -0.25 10.20 7.34
CA THR A 285 0.42 9.99 6.05
C THR A 285 0.91 8.56 5.90
N THR A 286 1.00 8.13 4.65
CA THR A 286 1.67 6.90 4.24
C THR A 286 2.63 7.26 3.12
N ILE A 287 3.91 6.91 3.28
CA ILE A 287 4.96 7.21 2.29
C ILE A 287 5.09 6.02 1.34
N ASP A 288 5.32 6.28 0.05
CA ASP A 288 5.66 5.28 -0.97
C ASP A 288 4.64 4.15 -1.19
N ILE A 289 3.34 4.42 -1.01
CA ILE A 289 2.28 3.44 -1.27
C ILE A 289 1.30 3.96 -2.34
N SER A 290 0.90 3.10 -3.26
CA SER A 290 -0.02 3.50 -4.34
C SER A 290 -1.46 3.63 -3.87
N ASP A 291 -2.24 4.41 -4.62
CA ASP A 291 -3.67 4.56 -4.37
C ASP A 291 -4.42 3.23 -4.54
N GLY A 292 -5.48 3.06 -3.73
CA GLY A 292 -6.27 1.82 -3.70
C GLY A 292 -5.65 0.68 -2.88
N SER A 293 -4.57 0.95 -2.16
CA SER A 293 -4.00 0.05 -1.16
C SER A 293 -5.00 -0.31 -0.06
N GLU A 294 -4.95 -1.55 0.39
CA GLU A 294 -5.81 -2.11 1.45
C GLU A 294 -5.16 -1.97 2.82
N PHE A 295 -5.95 -2.01 3.88
CA PHE A 295 -5.49 -1.89 5.26
C PHE A 295 -5.62 -3.23 5.97
N HIS A 296 -4.69 -3.48 6.89
CA HIS A 296 -4.72 -4.64 7.78
C HIS A 296 -4.29 -4.26 9.20
#